data_AF-A0A0L0NRY0-F1
#
_entry.id   AF-A0A0L0NRY0-F1
#
_cell.length_a   1.000
_cell.length_b   1.000
_cell.length_c   1.000
_cell.angle_alpha   90.00
_cell.angle_beta   90.00
_cell.angle_gamma   90.00
#
_symmetry.space_group_name_H-M   'P 1'
#
loop_
_entity.id
_entity.type
_entity.pdbx_description
1 polymer ?
#
loop_
_entity_poly.entity_id
_entity_poly.type
_entity_poly.pdbx_seq_one_letter_code
_entity_poly.pdbx_strand_id
1 'polypeptide(L)'
;MESDSDEDIENFDIFRDLDLDLMDVFTRSQRAELRRMARMHNLRTTSDFVRLFQQRRNERILKIHWLFGLFPLPNVDYALLWRRHRPADLVRSSMRFFVAITAAAVRLSRLFVYGIAVFQWLRDILQAVLIYSSMVTFSPNFFVDIETYIFRDSKDVLRPRNATSWIDNLPINDGSVFDWNLWLTLLRDMVSSTVRLQCSTDLVTKEQTCEIDRNALIFRFSDVVALHFPIFDRLPSIVLTILMVFIYVAYGFAGQMISFNVLFYFMMQVYNRLSSMIRFTTGIAKILWHNGADLIM
;
A
#
# COMPACT_ATOMS: atom_id res chain seq x y z
N MET A 1 -61.10 20.47 -76.97
CA MET A 1 -61.49 21.85 -77.36
C MET A 1 -60.75 22.75 -76.41
N GLU A 2 -59.70 23.39 -76.92
CA GLU A 2 -58.96 24.46 -76.24
C GLU A 2 -59.89 25.63 -75.93
N SER A 3 -59.63 26.30 -74.81
CA SER A 3 -59.57 27.76 -74.79
C SER A 3 -58.69 28.22 -73.63
N ASP A 4 -57.51 28.75 -73.99
CA ASP A 4 -56.84 29.78 -73.22
C ASP A 4 -57.73 31.02 -73.11
N SER A 5 -57.69 31.70 -71.96
CA SER A 5 -57.79 33.16 -71.90
C SER A 5 -57.42 33.66 -70.49
N ASP A 6 -56.25 34.29 -70.45
CA ASP A 6 -55.99 35.64 -69.93
C ASP A 6 -56.03 35.95 -68.43
N GLU A 7 -54.84 36.35 -67.99
CA GLU A 7 -54.44 37.25 -66.90
C GLU A 7 -55.49 38.25 -66.37
N ASP A 8 -55.71 38.21 -65.05
CA ASP A 8 -56.05 39.38 -64.24
C ASP A 8 -54.89 39.67 -63.28
N ILE A 9 -54.14 40.72 -63.58
CA ILE A 9 -53.11 41.29 -62.69
C ILE A 9 -53.83 42.08 -61.60
N GLU A 10 -54.04 41.46 -60.43
CA GLU A 10 -54.47 42.18 -59.23
C GLU A 10 -53.31 43.02 -58.68
N ASN A 11 -53.63 44.30 -58.48
CA ASN A 11 -52.77 45.39 -58.07
C ASN A 11 -52.10 45.12 -56.70
N PHE A 12 -50.83 44.69 -56.71
CA PHE A 12 -50.00 44.50 -55.51
C PHE A 12 -49.62 45.85 -54.89
N ASP A 13 -50.27 46.21 -53.79
CA ASP A 13 -50.05 47.49 -53.09
C ASP A 13 -48.90 47.36 -52.06
N ILE A 14 -47.67 47.36 -52.58
CA ILE A 14 -46.40 47.06 -51.87
C ILE A 14 -46.19 47.89 -50.59
N PHE A 15 -46.78 49.09 -50.49
CA PHE A 15 -46.61 49.96 -49.33
C PHE A 15 -47.38 49.49 -48.10
N ARG A 16 -48.51 48.79 -48.28
CA ARG A 16 -49.34 48.33 -47.16
C ARG A 16 -48.72 47.15 -46.41
N ASP A 17 -48.05 46.25 -47.13
CA ASP A 17 -47.36 45.11 -46.53
C ASP A 17 -46.09 45.53 -45.80
N LEU A 18 -45.39 46.56 -46.30
CA LEU A 18 -44.21 47.10 -45.64
C LEU A 18 -44.56 47.74 -44.28
N ASP A 19 -45.65 48.49 -44.20
CA ASP A 19 -46.10 49.11 -42.95
C ASP A 19 -46.57 48.06 -41.91
N LEU A 20 -47.23 46.99 -42.36
CA LEU A 20 -47.64 45.89 -41.49
C LEU A 20 -46.44 45.12 -40.92
N ASP A 21 -45.41 44.87 -41.74
CA ASP A 21 -44.22 44.15 -41.30
C ASP A 21 -43.37 44.98 -40.32
N LEU A 22 -43.29 46.31 -40.55
CA LEU A 22 -42.59 47.23 -39.65
C LEU A 22 -43.30 47.33 -38.28
N MET A 23 -44.64 47.31 -38.27
CA MET A 23 -45.42 47.31 -37.02
C MET A 23 -45.28 46.00 -36.23
N ASP A 24 -45.21 44.84 -36.90
CA ASP A 24 -44.99 43.54 -36.21
C ASP A 24 -43.57 43.48 -35.60
N VAL A 25 -42.55 44.01 -36.29
CA VAL A 25 -41.18 44.08 -35.76
C VAL A 25 -41.10 44.95 -34.49
N PHE A 26 -41.75 46.11 -34.48
CA PHE A 26 -41.76 46.98 -33.30
C PHE A 26 -42.52 46.37 -32.11
N THR A 27 -43.66 45.72 -32.36
CA THR A 27 -44.42 45.08 -31.27
C THR A 27 -43.72 43.83 -30.71
N ARG A 28 -43.00 43.06 -31.53
CA ARG A 28 -42.16 41.94 -31.08
C ARG A 28 -40.99 42.41 -30.22
N SER A 29 -40.34 43.51 -30.60
CA SER A 29 -39.24 44.12 -29.85
C SER A 29 -39.67 44.51 -28.42
N GLN A 30 -40.77 45.26 -28.29
CA GLN A 30 -41.26 45.71 -26.98
C GLN A 30 -41.73 44.54 -26.09
N ARG A 31 -42.36 43.50 -26.66
CA ARG A 31 -42.77 42.30 -25.91
C ARG A 31 -41.57 41.48 -25.42
N ALA A 32 -40.46 41.48 -26.15
CA ALA A 32 -39.24 40.80 -25.74
C ALA A 32 -38.58 41.47 -24.52
N GLU A 33 -38.57 42.81 -24.48
CA GLU A 33 -38.02 43.56 -23.34
C GLU A 33 -38.86 43.40 -22.07
N LEU A 34 -40.20 43.46 -22.17
CA LEU A 34 -41.10 43.23 -21.03
C LEU A 34 -40.91 41.84 -20.42
N ARG A 35 -40.71 40.81 -21.25
CA ARG A 35 -40.40 39.44 -20.77
C ARG A 35 -39.03 39.35 -20.11
N ARG A 36 -38.03 40.11 -20.56
CA ARG A 36 -36.72 40.19 -19.91
C ARG A 36 -36.81 40.88 -18.54
N MET A 37 -37.54 41.99 -18.43
CA MET A 37 -37.74 42.67 -17.15
C MET A 37 -38.50 41.80 -16.14
N ALA A 38 -39.54 41.09 -16.57
CA ALA A 38 -40.28 40.16 -15.70
C ALA A 38 -39.40 39.01 -15.17
N ARG A 39 -38.52 38.44 -16.02
CA ARG A 39 -37.56 37.41 -15.57
C ARG A 39 -36.56 37.95 -14.55
N MET A 40 -36.03 39.15 -14.77
CA MET A 40 -35.08 39.78 -13.84
C MET A 40 -35.72 40.07 -12.48
N HIS A 41 -37.00 40.47 -12.45
CA HIS A 41 -37.70 40.72 -11.20
C HIS A 41 -37.94 39.44 -10.39
N ASN A 42 -38.26 38.33 -11.05
CA ASN A 42 -38.44 37.01 -10.41
C ASN A 42 -37.12 36.42 -9.88
N LEU A 43 -35.99 36.70 -10.54
CA LEU A 43 -34.66 36.27 -10.05
C LEU A 43 -34.23 37.07 -8.81
N ARG A 44 -34.58 38.35 -8.71
CA ARG A 44 -34.29 39.16 -7.52
C ARG A 44 -35.08 38.69 -6.30
N THR A 45 -36.39 38.48 -6.44
CA THR A 45 -37.25 38.03 -5.32
C THR A 45 -36.82 36.67 -4.78
N THR A 46 -36.50 35.71 -5.64
CA THR A 46 -36.00 34.39 -5.21
C THR A 46 -34.67 34.47 -4.49
N SER A 47 -33.74 35.32 -4.94
CA SER A 47 -32.46 35.52 -4.27
C SER A 47 -32.58 36.13 -2.87
N ASP A 48 -33.52 37.05 -2.68
CA ASP A 48 -33.77 37.68 -1.37
C ASP A 48 -34.47 36.72 -0.39
N PHE A 49 -35.40 35.88 -0.88
CA PHE A 49 -35.98 34.81 -0.06
C PHE A 49 -34.92 33.82 0.43
N VAL A 50 -34.01 33.37 -0.44
CA VAL A 50 -32.93 32.46 -0.05
C VAL A 50 -32.00 33.09 0.99
N ARG A 51 -31.69 34.39 0.85
CA ARG A 51 -30.89 35.14 1.84
C ARG A 51 -31.59 35.21 3.21
N LEU A 52 -32.89 35.45 3.25
CA LEU A 52 -33.68 35.44 4.50
C LEU A 52 -33.67 34.07 5.18
N PHE A 53 -33.78 32.98 4.42
CA PHE A 53 -33.69 31.61 4.95
C PHE A 53 -32.27 31.25 5.42
N GLN A 54 -31.23 31.71 4.71
CA GLN A 54 -29.84 31.54 5.14
C GLN A 54 -29.53 32.32 6.44
N GLN A 55 -30.05 33.55 6.58
CA GLN A 55 -29.88 34.33 7.81
C GLN A 55 -30.52 33.65 9.02
N ARG A 56 -31.74 33.12 8.90
CA ARG A 56 -32.38 32.34 9.98
C ARG A 56 -31.66 31.01 10.27
N ARG A 57 -31.06 30.37 9.26
CA ARG A 57 -30.31 29.11 9.43
C ARG A 57 -28.98 29.29 10.16
N ASN A 58 -28.43 30.51 10.15
CA ASN A 58 -27.14 30.88 10.77
C ASN A 58 -27.23 31.25 12.26
N GLU A 59 -28.41 31.17 12.88
CA GLU A 59 -28.51 31.24 14.34
C GLU A 59 -27.75 30.05 14.94
N ARG A 60 -26.64 30.35 15.62
CA ARG A 60 -25.73 29.36 16.21
C ARG A 60 -26.40 28.73 17.43
N ILE A 61 -26.54 27.41 17.39
CA ILE A 61 -27.10 26.56 18.46
C ILE A 61 -26.26 26.65 19.75
N LEU A 62 -24.95 26.87 19.59
CA LEU A 62 -24.00 27.02 20.67
C LEU A 62 -23.43 28.44 20.64
N LYS A 63 -23.68 29.20 21.71
CA LYS A 63 -23.09 30.53 21.93
C LYS A 63 -22.13 30.42 23.10
N ILE A 64 -20.88 30.85 22.89
CA ILE A 64 -19.89 30.90 23.96
C ILE A 64 -20.05 32.25 24.66
N HIS A 65 -20.38 32.22 25.94
CA HIS A 65 -20.44 33.42 26.77
C HIS A 65 -19.24 33.43 27.70
N TRP A 66 -18.52 34.55 27.74
CA TRP A 66 -17.34 34.70 28.58
C TRP A 66 -17.76 35.23 29.94
N LEU A 67 -17.67 34.39 30.97
CA LEU A 67 -17.92 34.82 32.34
C LEU A 67 -16.67 35.57 32.84
N PHE A 68 -16.83 36.84 33.21
CA PHE A 68 -15.75 37.71 33.69
C PHE A 68 -14.51 37.80 32.76
N GLY A 69 -14.68 37.54 31.45
CA GLY A 69 -13.60 37.59 30.47
C GLY A 69 -12.55 36.48 30.57
N LEU A 70 -12.67 35.54 31.52
CA LEU A 70 -11.69 34.48 31.74
C LEU A 70 -12.19 33.07 31.41
N PHE A 71 -13.47 32.76 31.67
CA PHE A 71 -14.01 31.41 31.48
C PHE A 71 -15.05 31.35 30.36
N PRO A 72 -14.78 30.66 29.24
CA PRO A 72 -15.77 30.47 28.18
C PRO A 72 -16.76 29.38 28.60
N LEU A 73 -17.99 29.79 28.94
CA LEU A 73 -19.07 28.86 29.22
C LEU A 73 -19.90 28.64 27.95
N PRO A 74 -20.08 27.39 27.48
CA PRO A 74 -20.96 27.10 26.37
C PRO A 74 -22.42 27.23 26.83
N ASN A 75 -23.14 28.21 26.31
CA ASN A 75 -24.58 28.32 26.48
C ASN A 75 -25.28 27.72 25.25
N VAL A 76 -26.00 26.63 25.47
CA VAL A 76 -26.74 25.90 24.44
C VAL A 76 -28.17 26.40 24.45
N ASP A 77 -28.66 26.90 23.31
CA ASP A 77 -30.06 27.29 23.19
C ASP A 77 -30.91 26.03 22.99
N TYR A 78 -31.37 25.46 24.11
CA TYR A 78 -32.14 24.22 24.13
C TYR A 78 -33.47 24.33 23.35
N ALA A 79 -34.07 25.52 23.26
CA ALA A 79 -35.30 25.73 22.50
C ALA A 79 -35.04 25.64 20.98
N LEU A 80 -33.95 26.24 20.52
CA LEU A 80 -33.49 26.16 19.13
C LEU A 80 -33.00 24.75 18.77
N LEU A 81 -32.33 24.06 19.69
CA LEU A 81 -31.89 22.67 19.56
C LEU A 81 -33.09 21.73 19.36
N TRP A 82 -34.12 21.82 20.22
CA TRP A 82 -35.31 20.96 20.15
C TRP A 82 -36.20 21.26 18.95
N ARG A 83 -36.27 22.53 18.52
CA ARG A 83 -37.03 22.94 17.33
C ARG A 83 -36.36 22.52 16.02
N ARG A 84 -35.03 22.42 16.00
CA ARG A 84 -34.24 22.11 14.81
C ARG A 84 -33.86 20.63 14.69
N HIS A 85 -33.78 19.91 15.80
CA HIS A 85 -33.51 18.48 15.82
C HIS A 85 -34.66 17.76 16.51
N ARG A 86 -35.57 17.19 15.70
CA ARG A 86 -36.58 16.27 16.22
C ARG A 86 -35.89 15.04 16.80
N PRO A 87 -36.45 14.37 17.81
CA PRO A 87 -35.86 13.14 18.38
C PRO A 87 -35.53 12.08 17.32
N ALA A 88 -36.34 11.99 16.27
CA ALA A 88 -36.12 11.11 15.13
C ALA A 88 -34.85 11.45 14.32
N ASP A 89 -34.47 12.73 14.22
CA ASP A 89 -33.26 13.16 13.50
C ASP A 89 -32.00 12.89 14.32
N LEU A 90 -32.08 13.00 15.66
CA LEU A 90 -31.01 12.59 16.57
C LEU A 90 -30.74 11.08 16.48
N VAL A 91 -31.79 10.26 16.49
CA VAL A 91 -31.68 8.80 16.31
C VAL A 91 -31.13 8.44 14.93
N ARG A 92 -31.56 9.16 13.88
CA ARG A 92 -31.05 8.93 12.52
C ARG A 92 -29.59 9.39 12.38
N SER A 93 -29.19 10.45 13.07
CA SER A 93 -27.79 10.92 13.10
C SER A 93 -26.89 9.97 13.89
N SER A 94 -27.34 9.46 15.04
CA SER A 94 -26.58 8.48 15.82
C SER A 94 -26.44 7.18 15.04
N MET A 95 -27.50 6.68 14.38
CA MET A 95 -27.42 5.52 13.49
C MET A 95 -26.41 5.71 12.36
N ARG A 96 -26.36 6.90 11.73
CA ARG A 96 -25.35 7.21 10.70
C ARG A 96 -23.93 7.21 11.27
N PHE A 97 -23.74 7.71 12.49
CA PHE A 97 -22.46 7.69 13.18
C PHE A 97 -22.02 6.25 13.51
N PHE A 98 -22.93 5.42 14.02
CA PHE A 98 -22.68 4.00 14.24
C PHE A 98 -22.32 3.26 12.95
N VAL A 99 -23.07 3.50 11.86
CA VAL A 99 -22.77 2.92 10.55
C VAL A 99 -21.43 3.41 10.00
N ALA A 100 -21.07 4.68 10.23
CA ALA A 100 -19.77 5.21 9.83
C ALA A 100 -18.62 4.58 10.63
N ILE A 101 -18.80 4.37 11.93
CA ILE A 101 -17.81 3.69 12.78
C ILE A 101 -17.66 2.23 12.36
N THR A 102 -18.75 1.50 12.16
CA THR A 102 -18.66 0.09 11.73
C THR A 102 -18.04 -0.02 10.34
N ALA A 103 -18.38 0.86 9.41
CA ALA A 103 -17.74 0.92 8.10
C ALA A 103 -16.24 1.26 8.20
N ALA A 104 -15.84 2.17 9.09
CA ALA A 104 -14.45 2.49 9.34
C ALA A 104 -13.69 1.31 9.97
N ALA A 105 -14.31 0.61 10.93
CA ALA A 105 -13.75 -0.58 11.55
C ALA A 105 -13.54 -1.72 10.54
N VAL A 106 -14.50 -1.93 9.63
CA VAL A 106 -14.39 -2.92 8.53
C VAL A 106 -13.27 -2.54 7.55
N ARG A 107 -13.10 -1.24 7.26
CA ARG A 107 -11.98 -0.79 6.41
C ARG A 107 -10.63 -1.02 7.08
N LEU A 108 -10.54 -0.76 8.38
CA LEU A 108 -9.31 -0.94 9.16
C LEU A 108 -8.97 -2.44 9.29
N SER A 109 -9.96 -3.30 9.55
CA SER A 109 -9.74 -4.74 9.60
C SER A 109 -9.29 -5.29 8.25
N ARG A 110 -9.86 -4.83 7.13
CA ARG A 110 -9.40 -5.21 5.78
C ARG A 110 -7.96 -4.77 5.53
N LEU A 111 -7.57 -3.57 5.97
CA LEU A 111 -6.19 -3.09 5.86
C LEU A 111 -5.24 -3.96 6.69
N PHE A 112 -5.66 -4.38 7.88
CA PHE A 112 -4.87 -5.26 8.73
C PHE A 112 -4.68 -6.65 8.11
N VAL A 113 -5.77 -7.25 7.60
CA VAL A 113 -5.70 -8.53 6.86
C VAL A 113 -4.81 -8.42 5.63
N TYR A 114 -4.93 -7.33 4.87
CA TYR A 114 -4.06 -7.05 3.73
C TYR A 114 -2.60 -6.92 4.17
N GLY A 115 -2.33 -6.19 5.25
CA GLY A 115 -0.98 -6.04 5.81
C GLY A 115 -0.37 -7.38 6.21
N ILE A 116 -1.14 -8.25 6.87
CA ILE A 116 -0.70 -9.62 7.20
C ILE A 116 -0.42 -10.42 5.94
N ALA A 117 -1.32 -10.38 4.95
CA ALA A 117 -1.15 -11.12 3.72
C ALA A 117 0.10 -10.67 2.94
N VAL A 118 0.35 -9.37 2.85
CA VAL A 118 1.56 -8.82 2.23
C VAL A 118 2.81 -9.20 2.99
N PHE A 119 2.78 -9.15 4.33
CA PHE A 119 3.91 -9.57 5.16
C PHE A 119 4.24 -11.06 4.95
N GLN A 120 3.21 -11.90 4.91
CA GLN A 120 3.36 -13.34 4.69
C GLN A 120 3.90 -13.64 3.29
N TRP A 121 3.38 -12.96 2.27
CA TRP A 121 3.89 -13.03 0.90
C TRP A 121 5.36 -12.60 0.79
N LEU A 122 5.73 -11.50 1.45
CA LEU A 122 7.12 -11.02 1.47
C LEU A 122 8.04 -12.04 2.17
N ARG A 123 7.59 -12.61 3.29
CA ARG A 123 8.31 -13.67 4.01
C ARG A 123 8.52 -14.89 3.12
N ASP A 124 7.51 -15.33 2.39
CA ASP A 124 7.59 -16.49 1.50
C ASP A 124 8.57 -16.24 0.35
N ILE A 125 8.57 -15.03 -0.23
CA ILE A 125 9.56 -14.64 -1.25
C ILE A 125 10.97 -14.63 -0.66
N LEU A 126 11.16 -14.01 0.51
CA LEU A 126 12.47 -13.97 1.16
C LEU A 126 12.96 -15.38 1.50
N GLN A 127 12.08 -16.26 1.96
CA GLN A 127 12.42 -17.65 2.25
C GLN A 127 12.78 -18.43 0.98
N ALA A 128 12.06 -18.21 -0.12
CA ALA A 128 12.40 -18.81 -1.41
C ALA A 128 13.77 -18.33 -1.89
N VAL A 129 14.01 -17.01 -1.89
CA VAL A 129 15.32 -16.41 -2.20
C VAL A 129 16.39 -17.02 -1.31
N LEU A 130 16.15 -17.17 -0.02
CA LEU A 130 17.11 -17.75 0.90
C LEU A 130 17.50 -19.19 0.54
N ILE A 131 16.51 -20.05 0.31
CA ILE A 131 16.72 -21.46 -0.02
C ILE A 131 17.47 -21.60 -1.36
N TYR A 132 17.08 -20.83 -2.38
CA TYR A 132 17.76 -20.91 -3.67
C TYR A 132 19.16 -20.31 -3.62
N SER A 133 19.37 -19.19 -2.91
CA SER A 133 20.71 -18.63 -2.72
C SER A 133 21.62 -19.60 -1.98
N SER A 134 21.12 -20.28 -0.93
CA SER A 134 21.89 -21.25 -0.17
C SER A 134 22.28 -22.46 -1.02
N MET A 135 21.39 -22.92 -1.92
CA MET A 135 21.71 -23.97 -2.91
C MET A 135 22.79 -23.53 -3.90
N VAL A 136 22.71 -22.29 -4.43
CA VAL A 136 23.68 -21.74 -5.41
C VAL A 136 25.07 -21.55 -4.79
N THR A 137 25.13 -21.13 -3.53
CA THR A 137 26.40 -20.90 -2.83
C THR A 137 26.94 -22.12 -2.11
N PHE A 138 26.25 -23.27 -2.20
CA PHE A 138 26.56 -24.51 -1.47
C PHE A 138 26.68 -24.27 0.04
N SER A 139 25.87 -23.36 0.57
CA SER A 139 25.86 -22.98 1.97
C SER A 139 24.62 -23.54 2.67
N PRO A 140 24.73 -23.92 3.96
CA PRO A 140 23.56 -24.22 4.79
C PRO A 140 22.62 -23.00 4.97
N ASN A 141 23.18 -21.79 5.00
CA ASN A 141 22.41 -20.57 5.20
C ASN A 141 23.20 -19.36 4.67
N PHE A 142 22.64 -18.75 3.63
CA PHE A 142 23.27 -17.67 2.88
C PHE A 142 23.51 -16.40 3.71
N PHE A 143 22.55 -15.97 4.54
CA PHE A 143 22.71 -14.77 5.37
C PHE A 143 23.69 -14.98 6.51
N VAL A 144 23.67 -16.17 7.12
CA VAL A 144 24.61 -16.51 8.19
C VAL A 144 26.05 -16.43 7.70
N ASP A 145 26.34 -16.83 6.46
CA ASP A 145 27.68 -16.70 5.90
C ASP A 145 28.09 -15.23 5.71
N ILE A 146 27.16 -14.38 5.27
CA ILE A 146 27.39 -12.94 5.13
C ILE A 146 27.67 -12.31 6.49
N GLU A 147 26.85 -12.60 7.49
CA GLU A 147 27.02 -12.10 8.86
C GLU A 147 28.35 -12.57 9.45
N THR A 148 28.65 -13.87 9.32
CA THR A 148 29.93 -14.47 9.77
C THR A 148 31.12 -13.77 9.12
N TYR A 149 31.03 -13.43 7.83
CA TYR A 149 32.08 -12.72 7.10
C TYR A 149 32.20 -11.25 7.50
N ILE A 150 31.09 -10.54 7.71
CA ILE A 150 31.10 -9.14 8.17
C ILE A 150 31.81 -9.03 9.52
N PHE A 151 31.55 -9.98 10.42
CA PHE A 151 32.11 -9.99 11.77
C PHE A 151 33.41 -10.79 11.90
N ARG A 152 34.09 -11.12 10.79
CA ARG A 152 35.30 -11.97 10.79
C ARG A 152 36.45 -11.47 11.67
N ASP A 153 36.56 -10.15 11.86
CA ASP A 153 37.63 -9.50 12.63
C ASP A 153 37.16 -9.08 14.04
N SER A 154 35.88 -9.33 14.37
CA SER A 154 35.27 -8.92 15.62
C SER A 154 35.50 -9.93 16.74
N LYS A 155 36.47 -9.64 17.62
CA LYS A 155 36.69 -10.44 18.84
C LYS A 155 35.51 -10.38 19.82
N ASP A 156 34.70 -9.33 19.74
CA ASP A 156 33.56 -9.13 20.64
C ASP A 156 32.37 -10.05 20.31
N VAL A 157 32.29 -10.58 19.10
CA VAL A 157 31.25 -11.54 18.69
C VAL A 157 31.51 -12.94 19.28
N LEU A 158 32.75 -13.24 19.67
CA LEU A 158 33.15 -14.51 20.30
C LEU A 158 32.93 -14.53 21.82
N ARG A 159 32.81 -13.37 22.46
CA ARG A 159 32.70 -13.22 23.93
C ARG A 159 31.38 -13.70 24.55
N PRO A 160 30.19 -13.53 23.93
CA PRO A 160 28.91 -13.81 24.60
C PRO A 160 28.61 -15.30 24.84
N ARG A 161 29.28 -16.23 24.13
CA ARG A 161 28.88 -17.65 24.11
C ARG A 161 29.45 -18.49 25.25
N ASN A 162 30.43 -17.97 26.00
CA ASN A 162 31.03 -18.64 27.16
C ASN A 162 30.32 -18.33 28.49
N ALA A 163 29.40 -17.35 28.51
CA ALA A 163 28.60 -17.05 29.70
C ALA A 163 27.27 -17.82 29.61
N THR A 164 27.04 -18.72 30.56
CA THR A 164 25.87 -19.61 30.64
C THR A 164 24.52 -18.91 30.84
N SER A 165 24.48 -17.58 30.82
CA SER A 165 23.25 -16.81 30.96
C SER A 165 23.45 -15.39 30.40
N TRP A 166 23.14 -15.24 29.11
CA TRP A 166 23.08 -13.92 28.44
C TRP A 166 22.15 -12.92 29.17
N ILE A 167 21.17 -13.43 29.93
CA ILE A 167 20.25 -12.64 30.75
C ILE A 167 20.95 -12.04 31.99
N ASP A 168 21.94 -12.72 32.55
CA ASP A 168 22.58 -12.31 33.81
C ASP A 168 23.63 -11.21 33.61
N ASN A 169 24.12 -11.03 32.38
CA ASN A 169 25.09 -10.00 32.01
C ASN A 169 24.43 -8.73 31.44
N LEU A 170 23.10 -8.70 31.33
CA LEU A 170 22.41 -7.47 30.95
C LEU A 170 22.59 -6.46 32.10
N PRO A 171 23.05 -5.23 31.82
CA PRO A 171 23.07 -4.16 32.80
C PRO A 171 21.63 -3.69 33.06
N ILE A 172 20.83 -4.53 33.72
CA ILE A 172 19.45 -4.24 34.15
C ILE A 172 19.47 -3.25 35.35
N ASN A 173 20.66 -2.94 35.88
CA ASN A 173 20.80 -2.15 37.09
C ASN A 173 20.31 -0.70 37.01
N ASP A 174 20.14 -0.12 35.81
CA ASP A 174 19.66 1.26 35.66
C ASP A 174 18.46 1.35 34.71
N GLY A 175 17.36 0.64 35.02
CA GLY A 175 15.94 0.98 34.83
C GLY A 175 15.39 1.66 33.56
N SER A 176 16.18 1.94 32.54
CA SER A 176 15.79 2.70 31.35
C SER A 176 15.80 1.80 30.12
N VAL A 177 14.61 1.45 29.66
CA VAL A 177 14.37 0.64 28.44
C VAL A 177 14.88 1.34 27.17
N PHE A 178 15.27 2.60 27.27
CA PHE A 178 15.78 3.44 26.19
C PHE A 178 17.30 3.66 26.21
N ASP A 179 18.07 2.94 27.04
CA ASP A 179 19.52 3.05 26.99
C ASP A 179 20.07 2.48 25.66
N TRP A 180 20.76 3.33 24.91
CA TRP A 180 21.39 2.97 23.64
C TRP A 180 22.43 1.86 23.79
N ASN A 181 23.12 1.81 24.94
CA ASN A 181 24.11 0.77 25.22
C ASN A 181 23.46 -0.61 25.41
N LEU A 182 22.24 -0.65 25.98
CA LEU A 182 21.46 -1.88 26.12
C LEU A 182 21.03 -2.41 24.74
N TRP A 183 20.56 -1.52 23.86
CA TRP A 183 20.21 -1.89 22.48
C TRP A 183 21.41 -2.38 21.67
N LEU A 184 22.57 -1.73 21.79
CA LEU A 184 23.81 -2.19 21.14
C LEU A 184 24.27 -3.56 21.67
N THR A 185 24.13 -3.80 22.97
CA THR A 185 24.48 -5.09 23.59
C THR A 185 23.53 -6.19 23.10
N LEU A 186 22.22 -5.94 23.09
CA LEU A 186 21.23 -6.88 22.54
C LEU A 186 21.48 -7.20 21.07
N LEU A 187 21.79 -6.19 20.25
CA LEU A 187 22.13 -6.39 18.84
C LEU A 187 23.40 -7.23 18.68
N ARG A 188 24.43 -6.98 19.49
CA ARG A 188 25.67 -7.76 19.46
C ARG A 188 25.45 -9.21 19.89
N ASP A 189 24.63 -9.46 20.90
CA ASP A 189 24.30 -10.80 21.35
C ASP A 189 23.46 -11.56 20.32
N MET A 190 22.49 -10.87 19.69
CA MET A 190 21.72 -11.43 18.57
C MET A 190 22.63 -11.81 17.41
N VAL A 191 23.60 -10.97 17.06
CA VAL A 191 24.63 -11.28 16.05
C VAL A 191 25.54 -12.43 16.48
N SER A 192 25.99 -12.47 17.74
CA SER A 192 26.80 -13.57 18.26
C SER A 192 26.06 -14.92 18.20
N SER A 193 24.74 -14.91 18.38
CA SER A 193 23.91 -16.11 18.29
C SER A 193 23.76 -16.67 16.87
N THR A 194 23.94 -15.84 15.85
CA THR A 194 23.70 -16.18 14.44
C THR A 194 24.98 -16.56 13.69
N VAL A 195 26.14 -16.01 14.09
CA VAL A 195 27.44 -16.29 13.48
C VAL A 195 27.87 -17.75 13.68
N ARG A 196 28.47 -18.34 12.65
CA ARG A 196 29.02 -19.71 12.74
C ARG A 196 30.37 -19.72 13.44
N LEU A 197 30.44 -20.55 14.47
CA LEU A 197 31.63 -20.74 15.29
C LEU A 197 31.97 -22.23 15.35
N GLN A 198 33.24 -22.54 15.24
CA GLN A 198 33.81 -23.84 15.48
C GLN A 198 34.57 -23.78 16.80
N CYS A 199 34.07 -24.50 17.81
CA CYS A 199 34.74 -24.58 19.10
C CYS A 199 35.47 -25.92 19.23
N SER A 200 36.75 -25.87 19.56
CA SER A 200 37.54 -27.02 19.97
C SER A 200 37.81 -26.94 21.46
N THR A 201 37.62 -28.05 22.16
CA THR A 201 38.08 -28.21 23.53
C THR A 201 39.44 -28.87 23.48
N ASP A 202 40.46 -28.21 24.02
CA ASP A 202 41.75 -28.85 24.22
C ASP A 202 41.60 -29.93 25.31
N LEU A 203 41.92 -31.18 24.96
CA LEU A 203 41.79 -32.34 25.83
C LEU A 203 42.73 -32.27 27.05
N VAL A 204 43.80 -31.47 26.98
CA VAL A 204 44.82 -31.37 28.02
C VAL A 204 44.53 -30.25 29.00
N THR A 205 44.17 -29.05 28.52
CA THR A 205 43.92 -27.86 29.36
C THR A 205 42.45 -27.68 29.72
N LYS A 206 41.53 -28.42 29.07
CA LYS A 206 40.07 -28.21 29.14
C LYS A 206 39.63 -26.80 28.77
N GLU A 207 40.50 -26.00 28.16
CA GLU A 207 40.13 -24.68 27.65
C GLU A 207 39.36 -24.85 26.34
N GLN A 208 38.21 -24.17 26.25
CA GLN A 208 37.38 -24.13 25.06
C GLN A 208 37.77 -22.92 24.23
N THR A 209 38.42 -23.16 23.09
CA THR A 209 38.73 -22.12 22.12
C THR A 209 37.66 -22.16 21.02
N CYS A 210 36.99 -21.03 20.80
CA CYS A 210 36.00 -20.86 19.74
C CYS A 210 36.56 -19.95 18.66
N GLU A 211 36.60 -20.43 17.44
CA GLU A 211 37.02 -19.68 16.26
C GLU A 211 35.85 -19.52 15.29
N ILE A 212 35.92 -18.50 14.43
CA ILE A 212 34.90 -18.26 13.40
C ILE A 212 35.08 -19.31 12.29
N ASP A 213 33.98 -19.97 11.89
CA ASP A 213 34.02 -20.95 10.80
C ASP A 213 34.23 -20.24 9.46
N ARG A 214 35.41 -20.48 8.85
CA ARG A 214 35.83 -19.88 7.57
C ARG A 214 35.54 -20.78 6.37
N ASN A 215 34.76 -21.86 6.52
CA ASN A 215 34.50 -22.80 5.42
C ASN A 215 33.50 -22.31 4.36
N ALA A 216 32.88 -21.15 4.54
CA ALA A 216 31.93 -20.61 3.57
C ALA A 216 32.62 -20.06 2.30
N LEU A 217 31.87 -20.07 1.19
CA LEU A 217 32.36 -19.62 -0.13
C LEU A 217 32.90 -18.19 -0.10
N ILE A 218 32.25 -17.29 0.65
CA ILE A 218 32.64 -15.88 0.77
C ILE A 218 34.06 -15.71 1.35
N PHE A 219 34.47 -16.55 2.31
CA PHE A 219 35.83 -16.54 2.86
C PHE A 219 36.84 -17.04 1.84
N ARG A 220 36.57 -18.19 1.22
CA ARG A 220 37.45 -18.75 0.19
C ARG A 220 37.64 -17.79 -0.98
N PHE A 221 36.58 -17.11 -1.39
CA PHE A 221 36.64 -16.12 -2.47
C PHE A 221 37.42 -14.87 -2.05
N SER A 222 37.20 -14.37 -0.82
CA SER A 222 38.00 -13.28 -0.25
C SER A 222 39.49 -13.62 -0.24
N ASP A 223 39.86 -14.84 0.17
CA ASP A 223 41.26 -15.27 0.25
C ASP A 223 41.90 -15.34 -1.14
N VAL A 224 41.18 -15.85 -2.14
CA VAL A 224 41.65 -15.90 -3.55
C VAL A 224 41.84 -14.49 -4.11
N VAL A 225 40.93 -13.57 -3.83
CA VAL A 225 41.03 -12.19 -4.31
C VAL A 225 42.18 -11.45 -3.63
N ALA A 226 42.37 -11.63 -2.31
CA ALA A 226 43.51 -11.08 -1.60
C ALA A 226 44.84 -11.60 -2.19
N LEU A 227 44.90 -12.89 -2.53
CA LEU A 227 46.08 -13.50 -3.15
C LEU A 227 46.42 -12.90 -4.53
N HIS A 228 45.41 -12.67 -5.38
CA HIS A 228 45.63 -12.23 -6.77
C HIS A 228 45.72 -10.71 -6.93
N PHE A 229 45.14 -9.95 -5.99
CA PHE A 229 45.08 -8.50 -6.05
C PHE A 229 45.60 -7.89 -4.74
N PRO A 230 46.92 -7.69 -4.60
CA PRO A 230 47.55 -7.15 -3.38
C PRO A 230 47.18 -5.68 -3.10
N ILE A 231 46.40 -5.05 -3.99
CA ILE A 231 45.79 -3.73 -3.78
C ILE A 231 44.77 -3.81 -2.63
N PHE A 232 44.11 -4.96 -2.44
CA PHE A 232 43.13 -5.14 -1.36
C PHE A 232 43.74 -5.25 0.02
N ASP A 233 45.02 -5.60 0.14
CA ASP A 233 45.75 -5.56 1.43
C ASP A 233 45.98 -4.12 1.93
N ARG A 234 45.93 -3.14 1.02
CA ARG A 234 46.11 -1.72 1.35
C ARG A 234 44.79 -1.00 1.64
N LEU A 235 43.65 -1.64 1.37
CA LEU A 235 42.33 -1.04 1.58
C LEU A 235 41.86 -1.27 3.03
N PRO A 236 41.08 -0.33 3.60
CA PRO A 236 40.46 -0.55 4.91
C PRO A 236 39.61 -1.82 4.90
N SER A 237 39.68 -2.62 5.97
CA SER A 237 38.98 -3.92 6.07
C SER A 237 37.49 -3.81 5.75
N ILE A 238 36.86 -2.71 6.14
CA ILE A 238 35.44 -2.41 5.87
C ILE A 238 35.15 -2.34 4.36
N VAL A 239 36.02 -1.71 3.57
CA VAL A 239 35.83 -1.56 2.12
C VAL A 239 35.90 -2.92 1.43
N LEU A 240 36.86 -3.75 1.84
CA LEU A 240 36.98 -5.13 1.36
C LEU A 240 35.75 -5.95 1.76
N THR A 241 35.26 -5.79 2.99
CA THR A 241 34.05 -6.47 3.47
C THR A 241 32.83 -6.11 2.63
N ILE A 242 32.58 -4.82 2.39
CA ILE A 242 31.44 -4.35 1.60
C ILE A 242 31.53 -4.88 0.16
N LEU A 243 32.71 -4.79 -0.46
CA LEU A 243 32.92 -5.27 -1.82
C LEU A 243 32.65 -6.79 -1.94
N MET A 244 33.20 -7.58 -1.02
CA MET A 244 33.02 -9.03 -1.04
C MET A 244 31.59 -9.46 -0.76
N VAL A 245 30.90 -8.80 0.17
CA VAL A 245 29.47 -9.03 0.41
C VAL A 245 28.66 -8.67 -0.84
N PHE A 246 28.97 -7.55 -1.50
CA PHE A 246 28.29 -7.15 -2.73
C PHE A 246 28.48 -8.18 -3.86
N ILE A 247 29.72 -8.63 -4.08
CA ILE A 247 30.01 -9.67 -5.08
C ILE A 247 29.30 -10.98 -4.74
N TYR A 248 29.30 -11.38 -3.47
CA TYR A 248 28.65 -12.60 -3.01
C TYR A 248 27.11 -12.54 -3.19
N VAL A 249 26.50 -11.40 -2.90
CA VAL A 249 25.06 -11.16 -3.15
C VAL A 249 24.73 -11.15 -4.63
N ALA A 250 25.55 -10.48 -5.45
CA ALA A 250 25.38 -10.48 -6.90
C ALA A 250 25.50 -11.89 -7.49
N TYR A 251 26.47 -12.70 -7.00
CA TYR A 251 26.62 -14.10 -7.38
C TYR A 251 25.39 -14.93 -7.03
N GLY A 252 24.89 -14.82 -5.79
CA GLY A 252 23.67 -15.51 -5.36
C GLY A 252 22.46 -15.15 -6.22
N PHE A 253 22.27 -13.85 -6.51
CA PHE A 253 21.15 -13.37 -7.33
C PHE A 253 21.26 -13.79 -8.80
N ALA A 254 22.46 -13.75 -9.38
CA ALA A 254 22.69 -14.21 -10.75
C ALA A 254 22.42 -15.72 -10.88
N GLY A 255 22.88 -16.51 -9.91
CA GLY A 255 22.58 -17.94 -9.86
C GLY A 255 21.08 -18.21 -9.75
N GLN A 256 20.36 -17.47 -8.90
CA GLN A 256 18.90 -17.57 -8.81
C GLN A 256 18.20 -17.27 -10.13
N MET A 257 18.61 -16.21 -10.85
CA MET A 257 18.03 -15.87 -12.14
C MET A 257 18.21 -17.01 -13.15
N ILE A 258 19.39 -17.63 -13.19
CA ILE A 258 19.67 -18.78 -14.06
C ILE A 258 18.81 -19.97 -13.63
N SER A 259 18.79 -20.31 -12.34
CA SER A 259 17.99 -21.42 -11.81
C SER A 259 16.50 -21.25 -12.07
N PHE A 260 15.96 -20.04 -11.93
CA PHE A 260 14.56 -19.73 -12.20
C PHE A 260 14.22 -19.90 -13.69
N ASN A 261 15.11 -19.45 -14.59
CA ASN A 261 14.93 -19.67 -16.03
C ASN A 261 14.91 -21.17 -16.39
N VAL A 262 15.84 -21.95 -15.83
CA VAL A 262 15.87 -23.41 -16.04
C VAL A 262 14.63 -24.08 -15.48
N LEU A 263 14.19 -23.69 -14.28
CA LEU A 263 12.98 -24.23 -13.65
C LEU A 263 11.72 -23.87 -14.45
N PHE A 264 11.63 -22.65 -14.97
CA PHE A 264 10.53 -22.23 -15.83
C PHE A 264 10.49 -23.06 -17.12
N TYR A 265 11.64 -23.24 -17.78
CA TYR A 265 11.76 -24.09 -18.96
C TYR A 265 11.34 -25.55 -18.66
N PHE A 266 11.80 -26.10 -17.54
CA PHE A 266 11.42 -27.44 -17.11
C PHE A 266 9.92 -27.56 -16.84
N MET A 267 9.33 -26.61 -16.11
CA MET A 267 7.89 -26.57 -15.83
C MET A 267 7.07 -26.47 -17.11
N MET A 268 7.52 -25.68 -18.10
CA MET A 268 6.87 -25.57 -19.40
C MET A 268 6.91 -26.89 -20.18
N GLN A 269 8.06 -27.59 -20.17
CA GLN A 269 8.19 -28.93 -20.75
C GLN A 269 7.27 -29.95 -20.07
N VAL A 270 7.23 -29.96 -18.73
CA VAL A 270 6.36 -30.84 -17.94
C VAL A 270 4.90 -30.54 -18.23
N TYR A 271 4.51 -29.27 -18.27
CA TYR A 271 3.17 -28.84 -18.64
C TYR A 271 2.78 -29.31 -20.04
N ASN A 272 3.65 -29.13 -21.04
CA ASN A 272 3.38 -29.55 -22.40
C ASN A 272 3.16 -31.07 -22.48
N ARG A 273 3.96 -31.87 -21.76
CA ARG A 273 3.78 -33.33 -21.70
C ARG A 273 2.50 -33.74 -20.96
N LEU A 274 2.18 -33.09 -19.84
CA LEU A 274 0.98 -33.37 -19.06
C LEU A 274 -0.29 -32.84 -19.71
N SER A 275 -0.20 -31.83 -20.58
CA SER A 275 -1.36 -31.20 -21.22
C SER A 275 -2.22 -32.21 -21.98
N SER A 276 -1.59 -33.21 -22.62
CA SER A 276 -2.29 -34.29 -23.31
C SER A 276 -3.07 -35.18 -22.35
N MET A 277 -2.47 -35.54 -21.20
CA MET A 277 -3.13 -36.35 -20.17
C MET A 277 -4.27 -35.58 -19.49
N ILE A 278 -4.05 -34.30 -19.19
CA ILE A 278 -5.06 -33.40 -18.62
C ILE A 278 -6.24 -33.25 -19.58
N ARG A 279 -6.01 -33.11 -20.89
CA ARG A 279 -7.08 -33.04 -21.89
C ARG A 279 -7.89 -34.35 -21.96
N PHE A 280 -7.21 -35.49 -21.86
CA PHE A 280 -7.88 -36.79 -21.87
C PHE A 280 -8.75 -36.99 -20.62
N THR A 281 -8.23 -36.70 -19.42
CA THR A 281 -8.98 -36.85 -18.16
C THR A 281 -10.11 -35.84 -18.05
N THR A 282 -9.91 -34.60 -18.45
CA THR A 282 -10.99 -33.58 -18.51
C THR A 282 -12.03 -33.93 -19.57
N GLY A 283 -11.63 -34.53 -20.70
CA GLY A 283 -12.55 -35.06 -21.71
C GLY A 283 -13.44 -36.19 -21.17
N ILE A 284 -12.85 -37.17 -20.48
CA ILE A 284 -13.60 -38.26 -19.82
C ILE A 284 -14.53 -37.71 -18.74
N ALA A 285 -14.04 -36.80 -17.88
CA ALA A 285 -14.85 -36.19 -16.84
C ALA A 285 -16.05 -35.42 -17.42
N LYS A 286 -15.86 -34.73 -18.55
CA LYS A 286 -16.92 -34.03 -19.26
C LYS A 286 -17.97 -34.99 -19.85
N ILE A 287 -17.55 -36.11 -20.42
CA ILE A 287 -18.46 -37.15 -20.95
C ILE A 287 -19.24 -37.80 -19.80
N LEU A 288 -18.56 -38.13 -18.69
CA LEU A 288 -19.20 -38.71 -17.52
C LEU A 288 -20.23 -37.74 -16.88
N TRP A 289 -19.91 -36.46 -16.87
CA TRP A 289 -20.82 -35.42 -16.38
C TRP A 289 -22.06 -35.26 -17.28
N HIS A 290 -21.86 -35.31 -18.60
CA HIS A 290 -22.98 -35.17 -19.55
C HIS A 290 -23.90 -36.39 -19.53
N ASN A 291 -23.33 -37.60 -19.55
CA ASN A 291 -24.10 -38.84 -19.56
C ASN A 291 -24.67 -39.19 -18.16
N GLY A 292 -24.03 -38.73 -17.08
CA GLY A 292 -24.54 -38.88 -15.72
C GLY A 292 -25.79 -38.03 -15.46
N ALA A 293 -25.98 -36.92 -16.20
CA ALA A 293 -27.20 -36.12 -16.15
C ALA A 293 -28.38 -36.81 -16.87
N ASP A 294 -28.11 -37.54 -17.96
CA ASP A 294 -29.13 -38.28 -18.72
C ASP A 294 -29.56 -39.60 -18.05
N LEU A 295 -28.79 -40.12 -17.07
CA LEU A 295 -29.12 -41.32 -16.28
C LEU A 295 -29.98 -41.04 -15.05
N ILE A 296 -30.23 -39.77 -14.72
CA ILE A 296 -31.02 -39.32 -13.56
C ILE A 296 -32.40 -38.76 -13.98
N MET A 297 -32.68 -38.69 -15.29
CA MET A 297 -34.04 -38.53 -15.85
C MET A 297 -34.61 -39.89 -16.27
#